data_AF-A0A2G8JXA5-F1
#
_entry.id   AF-A0A2G8JXA5-F1
#
_cell.length_a   1.000
_cell.length_b   1.000
_cell.length_c   1.000
_cell.angle_alpha   90.00
_cell.angle_beta   90.00
_cell.angle_gamma   90.00
#
_symmetry.space_group_name_H-M   'P 1'
#
loop_
_entity.id
_entity.type
_entity.pdbx_description
1 polymer ?
#
loop_
_entity_poly.entity_id
_entity_poly.type
_entity_poly.pdbx_seq_one_letter_code
_entity_poly.pdbx_strand_id
1 'polypeptide(L)'
;MDTQILADLGASFGLSGADLHKFVKEEGERADRARKDADANARDLRAHELEMKRQEKEILELKTNLEDSKSNRQFDNRPNLLNRAPPKLPPFNDNTDDLDAYIERFERFATAQNWVRSSEWAINLGALLQGKALEVYSRLPVAKATDYDELKDALLRKYQLTEHGFRQKFRWARPETGEGPVQFAVRLENLLTRWVEMAKVAKEYTKLVDLLLREQFLNACSKELSLFIRERAPKSITGLTKMAEQYLDAHGGEFQNYSAAKRRPSQGHPSIPSKINRRKVIVLINVLTDVEL
;
A
#
# COMPACT_ATOMS: atom_id res chain seq x y z
N MET A 1 58.02 -49.71 18.96
CA MET A 1 57.75 -50.57 20.13
C MET A 1 59.06 -51.27 20.45
N ASP A 2 59.42 -51.39 21.71
CA ASP A 2 60.63 -52.12 22.10
C ASP A 2 60.43 -53.61 21.83
N THR A 3 61.37 -54.19 21.07
CA THR A 3 61.38 -55.61 20.69
C THR A 3 61.39 -56.55 21.89
N GLN A 4 61.88 -56.07 23.04
CA GLN A 4 61.89 -56.79 24.31
C GLN A 4 60.47 -57.02 24.86
N ILE A 5 59.56 -56.05 24.71
CA ILE A 5 58.18 -56.14 25.22
C ILE A 5 57.37 -57.16 24.40
N LEU A 6 57.59 -57.21 23.08
CA LEU A 6 56.95 -58.19 22.19
C LEU A 6 57.47 -59.61 22.43
N ALA A 7 58.76 -59.75 22.77
CA ALA A 7 59.37 -61.04 23.12
C ALA A 7 58.85 -61.56 24.46
N ASP A 8 58.74 -60.70 25.47
CA ASP A 8 58.20 -61.06 26.79
C ASP A 8 56.70 -61.44 26.70
N LEU A 9 55.94 -60.73 25.87
CA LEU A 9 54.53 -61.04 25.60
C LEU A 9 54.36 -62.38 24.88
N GLY A 10 55.17 -62.65 23.84
CA GLY A 10 55.13 -63.93 23.12
C GLY A 10 55.56 -65.12 24.00
N ALA A 11 56.53 -64.93 24.89
CA ALA A 11 56.95 -65.94 25.86
C ALA A 11 55.83 -66.24 26.89
N SER A 12 55.04 -65.23 27.28
CA SER A 12 53.88 -65.41 28.17
C SER A 12 52.73 -66.23 27.56
N PHE A 13 52.64 -66.29 26.22
CA PHE A 13 51.73 -67.17 25.49
C PHE A 13 52.26 -68.60 25.29
N GLY A 14 53.41 -68.94 25.90
CA GLY A 14 53.99 -70.29 25.86
C GLY A 14 54.77 -70.61 24.57
N LEU A 15 55.06 -69.61 23.74
CA LEU A 15 55.81 -69.77 22.49
C LEU A 15 57.31 -69.72 22.78
N SER A 16 58.08 -70.67 22.24
CA SER A 16 59.53 -70.77 22.46
C SER A 16 60.29 -71.06 21.16
N GLY A 17 61.54 -70.58 21.07
CA GLY A 17 62.42 -70.81 19.92
C GLY A 17 61.93 -70.16 18.63
N ALA A 18 61.77 -70.95 17.57
CA ALA A 18 61.45 -70.47 16.22
C ALA A 18 60.07 -69.80 16.13
N ASP A 19 59.09 -70.26 16.92
CA ASP A 19 57.72 -69.73 16.89
C ASP A 19 57.62 -68.36 17.58
N LEU A 20 58.41 -68.13 18.63
CA LEU A 20 58.54 -66.83 19.27
C LEU A 20 59.17 -65.79 18.33
N HIS A 21 60.22 -66.19 17.60
CA HIS A 21 60.88 -65.31 16.63
C HIS A 21 59.94 -64.94 15.47
N LYS A 22 59.13 -65.91 15.01
CA LYS A 22 58.11 -65.67 13.99
C LYS A 22 57.02 -64.71 14.49
N PHE A 23 56.53 -64.87 15.72
CA PHE A 23 55.52 -64.00 16.33
C PHE A 23 56.01 -62.55 16.48
N VAL A 24 57.22 -62.35 17.02
CA VAL A 24 57.80 -61.00 17.20
C VAL A 24 58.02 -60.31 15.85
N LYS A 25 58.47 -61.06 14.83
CA LYS A 25 58.64 -60.54 13.47
C LYS A 25 57.31 -60.17 12.82
N GLU A 26 56.30 -61.04 12.92
CA GLU A 26 54.99 -60.84 12.28
C GLU A 26 54.20 -59.71 12.95
N GLU A 27 54.24 -59.59 14.28
CA GLU A 27 53.64 -58.48 15.02
C GLU A 27 54.41 -57.16 14.84
N GLY A 28 55.74 -57.20 14.72
CA GLY A 28 56.55 -56.04 14.34
C GLY A 28 56.18 -55.52 12.95
N GLU A 29 56.09 -56.41 11.95
CA GLU A 29 55.67 -56.06 10.59
C GLU A 29 54.21 -55.59 10.50
N ARG A 30 53.32 -56.13 11.35
CA ARG A 30 51.93 -55.67 11.47
C ARG A 30 51.87 -54.27 12.11
N ALA A 31 52.63 -54.01 13.15
CA ALA A 31 52.71 -52.68 13.78
C ALA A 31 53.32 -51.62 12.85
N ASP A 32 54.33 -51.99 12.06
CA ASP A 32 54.94 -51.07 11.08
C ASP A 32 54.03 -50.79 9.89
N ARG A 33 53.27 -51.79 9.40
CA ARG A 33 52.21 -51.57 8.40
C ARG A 33 51.12 -50.65 8.95
N ALA A 34 50.62 -50.91 10.16
CA ALA A 34 49.61 -50.06 10.79
C ALA A 34 50.09 -48.60 10.99
N ARG A 35 51.39 -48.40 11.31
CA ARG A 35 51.99 -47.05 11.39
C ARG A 35 52.05 -46.36 10.02
N LYS A 36 52.42 -47.09 8.97
CA LYS A 36 52.46 -46.54 7.59
C LYS A 36 51.06 -46.22 7.08
N ASP A 37 50.07 -47.06 7.35
CA ASP A 37 48.68 -46.83 6.96
C ASP A 37 48.06 -45.66 7.73
N ALA A 38 48.37 -45.52 9.02
CA ALA A 38 47.94 -44.38 9.82
C ALA A 38 48.58 -43.05 9.35
N ASP A 39 49.86 -43.07 8.97
CA ASP A 39 50.56 -41.91 8.41
C ASP A 39 50.03 -41.54 7.01
N ALA A 40 49.72 -42.53 6.17
CA ALA A 40 49.07 -42.31 4.87
C ALA A 40 47.68 -41.68 5.05
N ASN A 41 46.84 -42.25 5.91
CA ASN A 41 45.50 -41.71 6.18
C ASN A 41 45.56 -40.30 6.81
N ALA A 42 46.54 -40.02 7.67
CA ALA A 42 46.76 -38.69 8.22
C ALA A 42 47.18 -37.66 7.16
N ARG A 43 47.97 -38.08 6.14
CA ARG A 43 48.31 -37.22 5.00
C ARG A 43 47.11 -36.93 4.12
N ASP A 44 46.31 -37.95 3.83
CA ASP A 44 45.11 -37.80 3.00
C ASP A 44 44.06 -36.89 3.67
N LEU A 45 43.88 -37.05 4.98
CA LEU A 45 42.97 -36.18 5.76
C LEU A 45 43.44 -34.72 5.76
N ARG A 46 44.75 -34.47 5.92
CA ARG A 46 45.32 -33.12 5.84
C ARG A 46 45.18 -32.52 4.44
N ALA A 47 45.36 -33.33 3.39
CA ALA A 47 45.19 -32.90 2.01
C ALA A 47 43.73 -32.49 1.74
N HIS A 48 42.76 -33.29 2.21
CA HIS A 48 41.35 -32.97 2.10
C HIS A 48 40.96 -31.70 2.89
N GLU A 49 41.50 -31.51 4.09
CA GLU A 49 41.25 -30.30 4.89
C GLU A 49 41.79 -29.02 4.21
N LEU A 50 42.97 -29.10 3.60
CA LEU A 50 43.55 -27.98 2.85
C LEU A 50 42.72 -27.62 1.60
N GLU A 51 42.18 -28.63 0.91
CA GLU A 51 41.32 -28.43 -0.25
C GLU A 51 39.99 -27.77 0.15
N MET A 52 39.37 -28.23 1.24
CA MET A 52 38.16 -27.60 1.79
C MET A 52 38.40 -26.14 2.17
N LYS A 53 39.54 -25.82 2.82
CA LYS A 53 39.92 -24.44 3.15
C LYS A 53 40.15 -23.58 1.91
N ARG A 54 40.68 -24.15 0.82
CA ARG A 54 40.81 -23.43 -0.47
C ARG A 54 39.44 -23.11 -1.05
N GLN A 55 38.54 -24.08 -1.09
CA GLN A 55 37.17 -23.87 -1.59
C GLN A 55 36.41 -22.84 -0.75
N GLU A 56 36.53 -22.88 0.58
CA GLU A 56 35.90 -21.87 1.45
C GLU A 56 36.45 -20.46 1.17
N LYS A 57 37.76 -20.33 0.97
CA LYS A 57 38.39 -19.06 0.62
C LYS A 57 37.92 -18.54 -0.74
N GLU A 58 37.82 -19.41 -1.74
CA GLU A 58 37.32 -19.05 -3.08
C GLU A 58 35.84 -18.62 -3.04
N ILE A 59 35.00 -19.32 -2.27
CA ILE A 59 33.60 -18.93 -2.05
C ILE A 59 33.52 -17.58 -1.35
N LEU A 60 34.39 -17.31 -0.37
CA LEU A 60 34.41 -16.03 0.34
C LEU A 60 34.83 -14.89 -0.60
N GLU A 61 35.88 -15.09 -1.42
CA GLU A 61 36.33 -14.11 -2.42
C GLU A 61 35.27 -13.87 -3.51
N LEU A 62 34.56 -14.90 -3.96
CA LEU A 62 33.43 -14.75 -4.89
C LEU A 62 32.28 -13.98 -4.24
N LYS A 63 31.97 -14.22 -2.96
CA LYS A 63 30.95 -13.46 -2.22
C LYS A 63 31.34 -11.99 -2.07
N THR A 64 32.57 -11.68 -1.70
CA THR A 64 33.03 -10.28 -1.58
C THR A 64 33.02 -9.58 -2.93
N ASN A 65 33.49 -10.23 -3.99
CA ASN A 65 33.43 -9.66 -5.35
C ASN A 65 31.99 -9.44 -5.84
N LEU A 66 31.04 -10.30 -5.45
CA LEU A 66 29.62 -10.11 -5.72
C LEU A 66 29.02 -8.94 -4.92
N GLU A 67 29.45 -8.72 -3.67
CA GLU A 67 29.04 -7.57 -2.86
C GLU A 67 29.62 -6.26 -3.40
N ASP A 68 30.88 -6.25 -3.82
CA ASP A 68 31.53 -5.09 -4.46
C ASP A 68 30.89 -4.79 -5.82
N SER A 69 30.58 -5.82 -6.61
CA SER A 69 29.86 -5.67 -7.87
C SER A 69 28.43 -5.16 -7.68
N LYS A 70 27.75 -5.50 -6.59
CA LYS A 70 26.43 -4.96 -6.24
C LYS A 70 26.52 -3.50 -5.79
N SER A 71 27.56 -3.16 -5.01
CA SER A 71 27.80 -1.81 -4.51
C SER A 71 28.19 -0.84 -5.63
N ASN A 72 29.01 -1.29 -6.59
CA ASN A 72 29.40 -0.48 -7.75
C ASN A 72 28.28 -0.34 -8.80
N ARG A 73 27.42 -1.36 -8.97
CA ARG A 73 26.19 -1.25 -9.79
C ARG A 73 25.13 -0.31 -9.21
N GLN A 74 25.17 0.00 -7.91
CA GLN A 74 24.27 0.99 -7.31
C GLN A 74 24.73 2.44 -7.55
N PHE A 75 26.01 2.69 -7.78
CA PHE A 75 26.54 4.05 -8.01
C PHE A 75 26.59 4.43 -9.50
N ASP A 76 26.90 3.49 -10.40
CA ASP A 76 26.95 3.77 -11.85
C ASP A 76 25.58 3.72 -12.55
N ASN A 77 24.53 3.27 -11.85
CA ASN A 77 23.18 3.11 -12.41
C ASN A 77 22.14 4.03 -11.76
N ARG A 78 22.57 5.17 -11.21
CA ARG A 78 21.65 6.32 -11.10
C ARG A 78 21.47 6.84 -12.52
N PRO A 79 20.32 6.62 -13.20
CA PRO A 79 20.04 7.40 -14.39
C PRO A 79 20.15 8.86 -13.96
N ASN A 80 20.97 9.61 -14.67
CA ASN A 80 21.20 11.02 -14.44
C ASN A 80 19.82 11.72 -14.53
N LEU A 81 19.15 11.92 -13.39
CA LEU A 81 17.75 12.41 -13.32
C LEU A 81 17.59 13.79 -13.97
N LEU A 82 18.70 14.48 -14.20
CA LEU A 82 18.78 15.78 -14.85
C LEU A 82 18.73 15.72 -16.39
N ASN A 83 18.86 14.54 -17.01
CA ASN A 83 18.96 14.39 -18.47
C ASN A 83 17.82 13.60 -19.12
N ARG A 84 16.78 13.19 -18.38
CA ARG A 84 15.59 12.59 -19.00
C ARG A 84 14.72 13.72 -19.54
N ALA A 85 14.51 13.73 -20.86
CA ALA A 85 13.62 14.69 -21.52
C ALA A 85 12.29 14.77 -20.75
N PRO A 86 11.69 15.98 -20.65
CA PRO A 86 10.42 16.15 -19.96
C PRO A 86 9.39 15.15 -20.50
N PRO A 87 8.46 14.68 -19.66
CA PRO A 87 7.44 13.73 -20.08
C PRO A 87 6.82 14.19 -21.40
N LYS A 88 6.71 13.31 -22.39
CA LYS A 88 6.01 13.59 -23.66
C LYS A 88 4.48 13.68 -23.47
N LEU A 89 4.03 14.03 -22.26
CA LEU A 89 2.64 14.30 -21.95
C LEU A 89 2.41 15.80 -22.14
N PRO A 90 1.27 16.19 -22.74
CA PRO A 90 0.86 17.59 -22.74
C PRO A 90 0.78 18.11 -21.30
N PRO A 91 1.23 19.34 -21.04
CA PRO A 91 1.02 19.99 -19.75
C PRO A 91 -0.46 20.03 -19.38
N PHE A 92 -0.76 19.97 -18.08
CA PHE A 92 -2.12 20.06 -17.57
C PHE A 92 -2.68 21.48 -17.77
N ASN A 93 -3.87 21.57 -18.37
CA ASN A 93 -4.56 22.83 -18.58
C ASN A 93 -5.87 22.90 -17.79
N ASP A 94 -5.91 23.83 -16.83
CA ASP A 94 -7.06 24.10 -15.96
C ASP A 94 -8.40 24.36 -16.66
N ASN A 95 -8.36 24.85 -17.90
CA ASN A 95 -9.57 25.29 -18.61
C ASN A 95 -10.21 24.18 -19.44
N THR A 96 -9.45 23.14 -19.80
CA THR A 96 -9.88 22.07 -20.70
C THR A 96 -9.83 20.70 -20.08
N ASP A 97 -8.93 20.49 -19.11
CA ASP A 97 -8.65 19.17 -18.57
C ASP A 97 -9.31 18.99 -17.19
N ASP A 98 -9.93 17.84 -16.98
CA ASP A 98 -10.31 17.41 -15.63
C ASP A 98 -9.06 16.87 -14.92
N LEU A 99 -8.75 17.43 -13.75
CA LEU A 99 -7.54 17.08 -13.00
C LEU A 99 -7.52 15.59 -12.58
N ASP A 100 -8.66 15.01 -12.22
CA ASP A 100 -8.73 13.61 -11.78
C ASP A 100 -8.38 12.68 -12.95
N ALA A 101 -8.97 12.94 -14.12
CA ALA A 101 -8.65 12.22 -15.36
C ALA A 101 -7.18 12.44 -15.79
N TYR A 102 -6.64 13.64 -15.61
CA TYR A 102 -5.25 13.94 -15.94
C TYR A 102 -4.27 13.18 -15.04
N ILE A 103 -4.52 13.17 -13.72
CA ILE A 103 -3.70 12.41 -12.77
C ILE A 103 -3.76 10.91 -13.11
N GLU A 104 -4.93 10.37 -13.41
CA GLU A 104 -5.04 8.96 -13.80
C GLU A 104 -4.24 8.65 -15.08
N ARG A 105 -4.33 9.53 -16.09
CA ARG A 105 -3.52 9.41 -17.31
C ARG A 105 -2.02 9.44 -17.00
N PHE A 106 -1.60 10.34 -16.11
CA PHE A 106 -0.22 10.45 -15.66
C PHE A 106 0.23 9.17 -14.95
N GLU A 107 -0.55 8.62 -14.03
CA GLU A 107 -0.22 7.39 -13.30
C GLU A 107 -0.08 6.19 -14.24
N ARG A 108 -0.98 6.05 -15.22
CA ARG A 108 -0.89 5.00 -16.25
C ARG A 108 0.38 5.16 -17.10
N PHE A 109 0.72 6.38 -17.47
CA PHE A 109 1.93 6.67 -18.25
C PHE A 109 3.20 6.40 -17.45
N ALA A 110 3.26 6.87 -16.20
CA ALA A 110 4.39 6.65 -15.30
C ALA A 110 4.62 5.16 -15.03
N THR A 111 3.54 4.40 -14.85
CA THR A 111 3.58 2.94 -14.70
C THR A 111 4.10 2.26 -15.96
N ALA A 112 3.61 2.65 -17.14
CA ALA A 112 4.07 2.10 -18.42
C ALA A 112 5.55 2.38 -18.70
N GLN A 113 6.08 3.50 -18.19
CA GLN A 113 7.49 3.89 -18.32
C GLN A 113 8.38 3.36 -17.19
N ASN A 114 7.83 2.54 -16.28
CA ASN A 114 8.49 1.98 -15.09
C ASN A 114 9.15 3.05 -14.22
N TRP A 115 8.48 4.18 -14.01
CA TRP A 115 9.01 5.25 -13.17
C TRP A 115 8.98 4.90 -11.69
N VAL A 116 10.00 5.31 -10.95
CA VAL A 116 10.09 5.14 -9.49
C VAL A 116 9.17 6.13 -8.79
N ARG A 117 8.14 5.62 -8.09
CA ARG A 117 7.12 6.44 -7.41
C ARG A 117 7.71 7.47 -6.43
N SER A 118 8.70 7.05 -5.65
CA SER A 118 9.28 7.85 -4.57
C SER A 118 10.17 9.00 -5.03
N SER A 119 10.68 9.00 -6.27
CA SER A 119 11.65 9.99 -6.74
C SER A 119 11.27 10.65 -8.07
N GLU A 120 10.70 9.90 -9.00
CA GLU A 120 10.47 10.39 -10.36
C GLU A 120 9.06 10.97 -10.54
N TRP A 121 8.05 10.44 -9.84
CA TRP A 121 6.66 10.82 -10.11
C TRP A 121 6.36 12.27 -9.73
N ALA A 122 6.81 12.72 -8.55
CA ALA A 122 6.55 14.08 -8.09
C ALA A 122 7.26 15.14 -8.97
N ILE A 123 8.51 14.89 -9.36
CA ILE A 123 9.30 15.78 -10.21
C ILE A 123 8.66 15.90 -11.60
N ASN A 124 8.31 14.77 -12.21
CA ASN A 124 7.70 14.75 -13.54
C ASN A 124 6.28 15.33 -13.53
N LEU A 125 5.50 15.09 -12.46
CA LEU A 125 4.18 15.70 -12.33
C LEU A 125 4.32 17.21 -12.21
N GLY A 126 5.19 17.72 -11.33
CA GLY A 126 5.45 19.15 -11.14
C GLY A 126 5.83 19.88 -12.43
N ALA A 127 6.62 19.24 -13.30
CA ALA A 127 7.00 19.79 -14.60
C ALA A 127 5.83 19.93 -15.60
N LEU A 128 4.76 19.16 -15.39
CA LEU A 128 3.57 19.17 -16.25
C LEU A 128 2.45 20.08 -15.72
N LEU A 129 2.56 20.61 -14.50
CA LEU A 129 1.54 21.48 -13.93
C LEU A 129 1.66 22.90 -14.50
N GLN A 130 0.51 23.51 -14.81
CA GLN A 130 0.42 24.91 -15.20
C GLN A 130 -0.66 25.64 -14.39
N GLY A 131 -0.70 26.97 -14.49
CA GLY A 131 -1.77 27.78 -13.90
C GLY A 131 -1.95 27.59 -12.40
N LYS A 132 -3.17 27.26 -11.98
CA LYS A 132 -3.54 27.08 -10.57
C LYS A 132 -2.90 25.84 -9.94
N ALA A 133 -2.60 24.81 -10.73
CA ALA A 133 -1.93 23.61 -10.23
C ALA A 133 -0.46 23.92 -9.89
N LEU A 134 0.20 24.74 -10.72
CA LEU A 134 1.56 25.21 -10.45
C LEU A 134 1.61 26.16 -9.24
N GLU A 135 0.56 26.96 -9.01
CA GLU A 135 0.42 27.77 -7.80
C GLU A 135 0.38 26.89 -6.53
N VAL A 136 -0.26 25.72 -6.59
CA VAL A 136 -0.26 24.75 -5.48
C VAL A 136 1.14 24.19 -5.25
N TYR A 137 1.79 23.73 -6.33
CA TYR A 137 3.14 23.17 -6.28
C TYR A 137 4.15 24.17 -5.69
N SER A 138 4.12 25.44 -6.10
CA SER A 138 5.06 26.46 -5.62
C SER A 138 4.85 26.87 -4.16
N ARG A 139 3.66 26.67 -3.60
CA ARG A 139 3.35 26.97 -2.18
C ARG A 139 3.61 25.80 -1.24
N LEU A 140 3.81 24.59 -1.76
CA LEU A 140 4.11 23.42 -0.96
C LEU A 140 5.57 23.46 -0.47
N PRO A 141 5.84 23.07 0.79
CA PRO A 141 7.20 22.84 1.24
C PRO A 141 7.89 21.80 0.36
N VAL A 142 9.19 21.97 0.11
CA VAL A 142 9.98 21.10 -0.78
C VAL A 142 9.80 19.62 -0.44
N ALA A 143 9.82 19.26 0.85
CA ALA A 143 9.62 17.88 1.31
C ALA A 143 8.29 17.26 0.86
N LYS A 144 7.20 18.06 0.81
CA LYS A 144 5.88 17.61 0.34
C LYS A 144 5.75 17.68 -1.18
N ALA A 145 6.47 18.59 -1.82
CA ALA A 145 6.48 18.72 -3.28
C ALA A 145 7.28 17.59 -3.96
N THR A 146 8.25 17.00 -3.25
CA THR A 146 9.03 15.83 -3.73
C THR A 146 8.35 14.49 -3.46
N ASP A 147 7.32 14.46 -2.62
CA ASP A 147 6.51 13.27 -2.36
C ASP A 147 5.26 13.30 -3.26
N TYR A 148 5.10 12.25 -4.08
CA TYR A 148 4.00 12.16 -5.02
C TYR A 148 2.63 12.11 -4.33
N ASP A 149 2.52 11.36 -3.22
CA ASP A 149 1.24 11.16 -2.56
C ASP A 149 0.79 12.44 -1.86
N GLU A 150 1.71 13.18 -1.25
CA GLU A 150 1.44 14.51 -0.67
C GLU A 150 1.12 15.57 -1.74
N LEU A 151 1.87 15.58 -2.86
CA LEU A 151 1.60 16.49 -3.97
C LEU A 151 0.23 16.21 -4.60
N LYS A 152 -0.08 14.94 -4.86
CA LYS A 152 -1.38 14.50 -5.36
C LYS A 152 -2.49 14.94 -4.42
N ASP A 153 -2.36 14.69 -3.12
CA ASP A 153 -3.36 15.08 -2.13
C ASP A 153 -3.59 16.60 -2.10
N ALA A 154 -2.52 17.39 -2.18
CA ALA A 154 -2.62 18.85 -2.20
C ALA A 154 -3.33 19.38 -3.46
N LEU A 155 -3.02 18.80 -4.62
CA LEU A 155 -3.69 19.10 -5.88
C LEU A 155 -5.17 18.73 -5.81
N LEU A 156 -5.50 17.49 -5.42
CA LEU A 156 -6.89 17.04 -5.28
C LEU A 156 -7.70 17.98 -4.35
N ARG A 157 -7.11 18.41 -3.23
CA ARG A 157 -7.77 19.36 -2.29
C ARG A 157 -8.05 20.72 -2.93
N LYS A 158 -7.10 21.33 -3.63
CA LYS A 158 -7.28 22.64 -4.28
C LYS A 158 -8.41 22.62 -5.31
N TYR A 159 -8.55 21.51 -6.04
CA TYR A 159 -9.58 21.35 -7.07
C TYR A 159 -10.90 20.79 -6.53
N GLN A 160 -11.07 20.77 -5.20
CA GLN A 160 -12.25 20.26 -4.51
C GLN A 160 -12.57 18.79 -4.87
N LEU A 161 -11.57 18.02 -5.31
CA LEU A 161 -11.64 16.57 -5.50
C LEU A 161 -11.54 15.87 -4.13
N THR A 162 -12.48 16.21 -3.27
CA THR A 162 -12.66 15.68 -1.91
C THR A 162 -13.85 14.73 -1.89
N GLU A 163 -14.02 13.97 -0.81
CA GLU A 163 -15.22 13.14 -0.60
C GLU A 163 -16.50 13.95 -0.87
N HIS A 164 -16.60 15.16 -0.29
CA HIS A 164 -17.75 16.04 -0.48
C HIS A 164 -17.92 16.46 -1.95
N GLY A 165 -16.83 16.79 -2.65
CA GLY A 165 -16.86 17.21 -4.05
C GLY A 165 -17.35 16.11 -4.98
N PHE A 166 -16.80 14.89 -4.89
CA PHE A 166 -17.26 13.76 -5.70
C PHE A 166 -18.70 13.35 -5.39
N ARG A 167 -19.09 13.36 -4.10
CA ARG A 167 -20.48 13.15 -3.68
C ARG A 167 -21.43 14.14 -4.37
N GLN A 168 -21.08 15.43 -4.32
CA GLN A 168 -21.90 16.50 -4.89
C GLN A 168 -21.98 16.40 -6.41
N LYS A 169 -20.86 16.13 -7.08
CA LYS A 169 -20.80 15.83 -8.52
C LYS A 169 -21.70 14.64 -8.87
N PHE A 170 -21.63 13.53 -8.12
CA PHE A 170 -22.48 12.34 -8.34
C PHE A 170 -23.97 12.66 -8.18
N ARG A 171 -24.38 13.33 -7.08
CA ARG A 171 -25.80 13.65 -6.81
C ARG A 171 -26.40 14.63 -7.81
N TRP A 172 -25.59 15.54 -8.35
CA TRP A 172 -26.06 16.56 -9.29
C TRP A 172 -25.68 16.30 -10.73
N ALA A 173 -25.01 15.19 -11.02
CA ALA A 173 -24.71 14.77 -12.39
C ALA A 173 -25.98 14.72 -13.24
N ARG A 174 -25.91 15.33 -14.42
CA ARG A 174 -26.95 15.32 -15.45
C ARG A 174 -26.28 15.00 -16.78
N PRO A 175 -26.99 14.35 -17.73
CA PRO A 175 -26.46 14.10 -19.05
C PRO A 175 -25.94 15.39 -19.69
N GLU A 176 -24.73 15.33 -20.22
CA GLU A 176 -24.09 16.46 -20.90
C GLU A 176 -24.49 16.53 -22.38
N THR A 177 -24.29 17.69 -23.00
CA THR A 177 -24.62 17.89 -24.42
C THR A 177 -23.76 16.95 -25.28
N GLY A 178 -24.39 16.04 -26.01
CA GLY A 178 -23.71 15.04 -26.85
C GLY A 178 -23.32 13.75 -26.12
N GLU A 179 -23.63 13.62 -24.83
CA GLU A 179 -23.38 12.41 -24.06
C GLU A 179 -24.48 11.35 -24.28
N GLY A 180 -24.09 10.14 -24.67
CA GLY A 180 -25.01 9.02 -24.80
C GLY A 180 -25.37 8.39 -23.44
N PRO A 181 -26.49 7.66 -23.31
CA PRO A 181 -26.90 7.04 -22.05
C PRO A 181 -25.86 6.12 -21.41
N VAL A 182 -25.14 5.34 -22.23
CA VAL A 182 -24.06 4.45 -21.75
C VAL A 182 -22.89 5.26 -21.20
N GLN A 183 -22.51 6.35 -21.87
CA GLN A 183 -21.44 7.24 -21.41
C GLN A 183 -21.82 7.90 -20.08
N PHE A 184 -23.08 8.32 -19.94
CA PHE A 184 -23.58 8.88 -18.68
C PHE A 184 -23.55 7.87 -17.54
N ALA A 185 -23.93 6.61 -17.78
CA ALA A 185 -23.86 5.55 -16.78
C ALA A 185 -22.42 5.29 -16.31
N VAL A 186 -21.46 5.19 -17.25
CA VAL A 186 -20.03 5.04 -16.94
C VAL A 186 -19.52 6.24 -16.13
N ARG A 187 -19.93 7.46 -16.47
CA ARG A 187 -19.54 8.66 -15.72
C ARG A 187 -20.11 8.66 -14.30
N LEU A 188 -21.36 8.24 -14.12
CA LEU A 188 -21.96 8.08 -12.78
C LEU A 188 -21.21 7.03 -11.94
N GLU A 189 -20.87 5.90 -12.54
CA GLU A 189 -20.08 4.83 -11.89
C GLU A 189 -18.70 5.34 -11.44
N ASN A 190 -18.01 6.08 -12.31
CA ASN A 190 -16.72 6.69 -11.98
C ASN A 190 -16.84 7.69 -10.83
N LEU A 191 -17.84 8.57 -10.85
CA LEU A 191 -18.08 9.54 -9.79
C LEU A 191 -18.37 8.86 -8.45
N LEU A 192 -19.17 7.79 -8.45
CA LEU A 192 -19.45 6.99 -7.25
C LEU A 192 -18.20 6.30 -6.73
N THR A 193 -17.42 5.67 -7.62
CA THR A 193 -16.19 4.96 -7.27
C THR A 193 -15.18 5.92 -6.63
N ARG A 194 -14.98 7.09 -7.23
CA ARG A 194 -14.13 8.14 -6.67
C ARG A 194 -14.64 8.66 -5.34
N TRP A 195 -15.96 8.84 -5.18
CA TRP A 195 -16.52 9.22 -3.88
C TRP A 195 -16.18 8.19 -2.80
N VAL A 196 -16.38 6.90 -3.07
CA VAL A 196 -16.07 5.81 -2.12
C VAL A 196 -14.58 5.76 -1.79
N GLU A 197 -13.70 5.93 -2.77
CA GLU A 197 -12.24 5.97 -2.59
C GLU A 197 -11.83 7.15 -1.72
N MET A 198 -12.34 8.35 -1.99
CA MET A 198 -12.05 9.55 -1.20
C MET A 198 -12.63 9.49 0.21
N ALA A 199 -13.75 8.78 0.42
CA ALA A 199 -14.31 8.49 1.74
C ALA A 199 -13.45 7.50 2.54
N LYS A 200 -12.47 6.85 1.91
CA LYS A 200 -11.62 5.79 2.48
C LYS A 200 -12.46 4.64 3.05
N VAL A 201 -13.53 4.29 2.33
CA VAL A 201 -14.47 3.22 2.71
C VAL A 201 -14.13 1.96 1.90
N ALA A 202 -14.09 0.80 2.57
CA ALA A 202 -13.90 -0.47 1.88
C ALA A 202 -15.08 -0.73 0.92
N LYS A 203 -14.80 -1.34 -0.24
CA LYS A 203 -15.81 -1.66 -1.27
C LYS A 203 -16.66 -2.90 -0.87
N GLU A 204 -17.16 -2.88 0.36
CA GLU A 204 -18.03 -3.89 0.94
C GLU A 204 -19.46 -3.36 1.01
N TYR A 205 -20.44 -4.21 0.70
CA TYR A 205 -21.85 -3.81 0.68
C TYR A 205 -22.30 -3.08 1.96
N THR A 206 -21.95 -3.63 3.13
CA THR A 206 -22.31 -3.05 4.44
C THR A 206 -21.70 -1.67 4.66
N LYS A 207 -20.47 -1.46 4.19
CA LYS A 207 -19.75 -0.18 4.32
C LYS A 207 -20.29 0.88 3.37
N LEU A 208 -20.71 0.47 2.17
CA LEU A 208 -21.40 1.35 1.22
C LEU A 208 -22.77 1.79 1.75
N VAL A 209 -23.55 0.85 2.31
CA VAL A 209 -24.83 1.18 2.97
C VAL A 209 -24.61 2.16 4.11
N ASP A 210 -23.62 1.94 4.97
CA ASP A 210 -23.26 2.86 6.05
C ASP A 210 -22.91 4.27 5.55
N LEU A 211 -22.09 4.37 4.48
CA LEU A 211 -21.75 5.65 3.84
C LEU A 211 -23.00 6.40 3.37
N LEU A 212 -23.92 5.70 2.71
CA LEU A 212 -25.18 6.28 2.23
C LEU A 212 -26.10 6.69 3.39
N LEU A 213 -26.19 5.89 4.45
CA LEU A 213 -27.00 6.21 5.63
C LEU A 213 -26.48 7.46 6.35
N ARG A 214 -25.16 7.56 6.57
CA ARG A 214 -24.54 8.75 7.16
C ARG A 214 -24.85 10.00 6.35
N GLU A 215 -24.78 9.89 5.03
CA GLU A 215 -25.07 10.97 4.10
C GLU A 215 -26.52 11.43 4.16
N GLN A 216 -27.47 10.49 4.14
CA GLN A 216 -28.90 10.81 4.27
C GLN A 216 -29.24 11.41 5.63
N PHE A 217 -28.67 10.88 6.71
CA PHE A 217 -28.85 11.42 8.06
C PHE A 217 -28.40 12.89 8.14
N LEU A 218 -27.20 13.19 7.64
CA LEU A 218 -26.63 14.55 7.65
C LEU A 218 -27.44 15.54 6.80
N ASN A 219 -28.15 15.07 5.78
CA ASN A 219 -29.03 15.90 4.95
C ASN A 219 -30.41 16.16 5.61
N ALA A 220 -30.85 15.27 6.50
CA ALA A 220 -32.14 15.39 7.20
C ALA A 220 -32.06 16.30 8.44
N CYS A 221 -30.90 16.34 9.10
CA CYS A 221 -30.66 17.09 10.33
C CYS A 221 -30.62 18.62 10.13
N SER A 222 -30.80 19.37 11.23
CA SER A 222 -30.56 20.81 11.26
C SER A 222 -29.11 21.15 10.84
N LYS A 223 -28.90 22.40 10.42
CA LYS A 223 -27.58 22.86 9.94
C LYS A 223 -26.54 22.76 11.05
N GLU A 224 -26.92 23.13 12.28
CA GLU A 224 -26.04 23.14 13.45
C GLU A 224 -25.59 21.73 13.82
N LEU A 225 -26.52 20.78 13.86
CA LEU A 225 -26.22 19.37 14.15
C LEU A 225 -25.37 18.75 13.03
N SER A 226 -25.73 18.99 11.77
CA SER A 226 -24.95 18.49 10.62
C SER A 226 -23.52 19.04 10.64
N LEU A 227 -23.33 20.33 10.98
CA LEU A 227 -22.01 20.94 11.11
C LEU A 227 -21.20 20.29 12.25
N PHE A 228 -21.79 20.18 13.44
CA PHE A 228 -21.17 19.55 14.61
C PHE A 228 -20.70 18.12 14.33
N ILE A 229 -21.52 17.33 13.63
CA ILE A 229 -21.18 15.95 13.27
C ILE A 229 -20.07 15.92 12.21
N ARG A 230 -20.15 16.79 11.19
CA ARG A 230 -19.14 16.84 10.12
C ARG A 230 -17.75 17.21 10.64
N GLU A 231 -17.67 18.12 11.60
CA GLU A 231 -16.40 18.50 12.25
C GLU A 231 -15.72 17.31 12.95
N ARG A 232 -16.51 16.33 13.43
CA ARG A 232 -16.02 15.13 14.12
C ARG A 232 -15.80 13.93 13.21
N ALA A 233 -16.21 14.04 11.94
CA ALA A 233 -16.00 13.06 10.87
C ALA A 233 -16.20 11.58 11.29
N PRO A 234 -17.41 11.20 11.79
CA PRO A 234 -17.67 9.84 12.22
C PRO A 234 -17.55 8.86 11.04
N LYS A 235 -16.93 7.70 11.30
CA LYS A 235 -16.66 6.66 10.29
C LYS A 235 -17.78 5.62 10.15
N SER A 236 -18.81 5.69 11.00
CA SER A 236 -19.97 4.79 10.98
C SER A 236 -21.25 5.53 11.36
N ILE A 237 -22.40 5.00 10.93
CA ILE A 237 -23.72 5.50 11.31
C ILE A 237 -23.92 5.43 12.82
N THR A 238 -23.43 4.38 13.47
CA THR A 238 -23.49 4.20 14.93
C THR A 238 -22.69 5.26 15.68
N GLY A 239 -21.50 5.59 15.19
CA GLY A 239 -20.69 6.67 15.75
C GLY A 239 -21.36 8.03 15.53
N LEU A 240 -21.99 8.21 14.37
CA LEU A 240 -22.72 9.42 14.03
C LEU A 240 -23.96 9.61 14.92
N THR A 241 -24.77 8.58 15.16
CA THR A 241 -25.97 8.68 16.02
C THR A 241 -25.58 8.96 17.46
N LYS A 242 -24.53 8.31 17.97
CA LYS A 242 -24.00 8.59 19.31
C LYS A 242 -23.56 10.04 19.47
N MET A 243 -22.90 10.62 18.46
CA MET A 243 -22.54 12.04 18.48
C MET A 243 -23.77 12.95 18.40
N ALA A 244 -24.79 12.55 17.64
CA ALA A 244 -26.03 13.30 17.55
C ALA A 244 -26.77 13.32 18.90
N GLU A 245 -26.88 12.20 19.59
CA GLU A 245 -27.44 12.10 20.94
C GLU A 245 -26.69 13.01 21.91
N GLN A 246 -25.36 12.92 21.95
CA GLN A 246 -24.53 13.79 22.80
C GLN A 246 -24.74 15.28 22.53
N TYR A 247 -24.95 15.66 21.26
CA TYR A 247 -25.26 17.04 20.91
C TYR A 247 -26.61 17.48 21.46
N LEU A 248 -27.65 16.65 21.26
CA LEU A 248 -29.01 16.94 21.71
C LEU A 248 -29.08 17.04 23.24
N ASP A 249 -28.42 16.13 23.96
CA ASP A 249 -28.33 16.14 25.42
C ASP A 249 -27.69 17.43 25.94
N ALA A 250 -26.60 17.87 25.31
CA ALA A 250 -25.87 19.07 25.72
C ALA A 250 -26.59 20.37 25.38
N HIS A 251 -27.43 20.37 24.32
CA HIS A 251 -28.08 21.58 23.82
C HIS A 251 -29.59 21.64 24.15
N GLY A 252 -30.11 20.63 24.86
CA GLY A 252 -31.54 20.53 25.21
C GLY A 252 -32.47 20.50 24.00
N GLY A 253 -31.98 20.02 22.86
CA GLY A 253 -32.67 20.10 21.58
C GLY A 253 -33.46 18.83 21.24
N GLU A 254 -34.59 18.99 20.57
CA GLU A 254 -35.28 17.88 19.89
C GLU A 254 -34.59 17.57 18.55
N PHE A 255 -34.65 16.31 18.10
CA PHE A 255 -34.18 15.93 16.77
C PHE A 255 -35.10 16.53 15.70
N GLN A 256 -34.77 17.74 15.24
CA GLN A 256 -35.61 18.50 14.31
C GLN A 256 -35.14 18.37 12.85
N ASN A 257 -36.12 18.21 11.96
CA ASN A 257 -35.91 18.21 10.51
C ASN A 257 -35.45 19.58 10.01
N TYR A 258 -34.48 19.59 9.09
CA TYR A 258 -34.03 20.79 8.36
C TYR A 258 -35.20 21.58 7.71
N SER A 259 -36.24 20.87 7.25
CA SER A 259 -37.43 21.46 6.60
C SER A 259 -38.44 22.07 7.58
N ALA A 260 -38.44 21.65 8.85
CA ALA A 260 -39.31 22.18 9.90
C ALA A 260 -38.76 23.47 10.51
N ALA A 261 -37.43 23.56 10.65
CA ALA A 261 -36.74 24.77 11.15
C ALA A 261 -36.99 26.00 10.26
N LYS A 262 -37.20 25.81 8.95
CA LYS A 262 -37.51 26.89 8.00
C LYS A 262 -38.97 27.37 8.04
N ARG A 263 -39.86 26.71 8.81
CA ARG A 263 -41.32 26.99 8.87
C ARG A 263 -41.79 27.78 10.09
N ARG A 264 -40.90 28.35 10.89
CA ARG A 264 -41.31 29.31 11.95
C ARG A 264 -41.04 30.76 11.53
N PRO A 265 -41.98 31.43 10.84
CA PRO A 265 -42.23 32.84 11.07
C PRO A 265 -43.15 33.01 12.27
N SER A 266 -42.90 34.08 13.03
CA SER A 266 -43.69 34.56 14.16
C SER A 266 -45.19 34.66 13.87
N GLN A 267 -45.96 34.36 14.91
CA GLN A 267 -47.42 34.47 15.06
C GLN A 267 -48.06 35.69 14.35
N GLY A 268 -49.17 35.45 13.63
CA GLY A 268 -50.08 36.47 13.07
C GLY A 268 -51.07 35.91 12.01
N HIS A 269 -52.32 35.68 12.43
CA HIS A 269 -53.55 35.21 11.72
C HIS A 269 -53.91 35.85 10.33
N PRO A 270 -55.00 35.45 9.60
CA PRO A 270 -55.38 34.14 9.04
C PRO A 270 -55.71 34.14 7.51
N SER A 271 -55.56 32.95 6.90
CA SER A 271 -56.29 32.29 5.79
C SER A 271 -56.91 33.05 4.59
N ILE A 272 -56.48 32.72 3.35
CA ILE A 272 -57.33 32.46 2.14
C ILE A 272 -56.65 31.35 1.29
N PRO A 273 -57.39 30.37 0.71
CA PRO A 273 -56.79 29.20 0.07
C PRO A 273 -56.49 29.43 -1.42
N SER A 274 -55.30 29.05 -1.89
CA SER A 274 -55.04 28.90 -3.32
C SER A 274 -54.29 27.60 -3.61
N LYS A 275 -54.90 26.82 -4.52
CA LYS A 275 -54.42 25.55 -5.05
C LYS A 275 -53.05 25.76 -5.69
N ILE A 276 -52.00 25.16 -5.13
CA ILE A 276 -50.73 24.98 -5.83
C ILE A 276 -50.30 23.52 -5.66
N ASN A 277 -50.31 22.84 -6.81
CA ASN A 277 -49.93 21.45 -7.04
C ASN A 277 -48.48 21.21 -6.60
N ARG A 278 -48.28 20.59 -5.43
CA ARG A 278 -46.96 20.18 -4.92
C ARG A 278 -46.71 18.71 -5.24
N ARG A 279 -46.28 18.41 -6.46
CA ARG A 279 -45.54 17.17 -6.72
C ARG A 279 -44.08 17.38 -6.35
N LYS A 280 -43.69 16.93 -5.16
CA LYS A 280 -42.37 16.34 -4.86
C LYS A 280 -42.33 15.84 -3.41
N VAL A 281 -41.60 14.73 -3.26
CA VAL A 281 -41.23 14.01 -2.02
C VAL A 281 -42.23 12.94 -1.59
N ILE A 282 -42.06 11.73 -2.16
CA ILE A 282 -41.91 10.42 -1.50
C ILE A 282 -41.71 9.44 -2.67
N VAL A 283 -40.46 9.11 -2.97
CA VAL A 283 -40.09 7.88 -3.69
C VAL A 283 -38.81 7.42 -3.02
N LEU A 284 -38.96 6.58 -1.99
CA LEU A 284 -37.93 5.66 -1.47
C LEU A 284 -38.49 4.87 -0.27
N ILE A 285 -39.62 4.21 -0.46
CA ILE A 285 -39.98 2.97 0.25
C ILE A 285 -40.82 2.17 -0.76
N ASN A 286 -40.18 1.20 -1.45
CA ASN A 286 -40.78 0.03 -2.11
C ASN A 286 -39.82 -0.54 -3.18
N VAL A 287 -38.63 -0.93 -2.76
CA VAL A 287 -37.84 -1.94 -3.50
C VAL A 287 -37.19 -2.83 -2.45
N LEU A 288 -38.00 -3.62 -1.74
CA LEU A 288 -37.55 -4.74 -0.89
C LEU A 288 -38.76 -5.63 -0.53
N THR A 289 -39.56 -6.01 -1.53
CA THR A 289 -40.46 -7.17 -1.50
C THR A 289 -40.69 -7.57 -2.95
N ASP A 290 -39.83 -8.41 -3.48
CA ASP A 290 -40.12 -9.37 -4.56
C ASP A 290 -38.85 -10.23 -4.76
N VAL A 291 -38.61 -11.10 -3.79
CA VAL A 291 -37.88 -12.35 -3.99
C VAL A 291 -38.80 -13.43 -3.44
N GLU A 292 -39.72 -13.91 -4.28
CA GLU A 292 -40.35 -15.22 -4.15
C GLU A 292 -40.93 -15.62 -5.51
N LEU A 293 -40.21 -16.54 -6.17
CA LEU A 293 -40.56 -17.57 -7.17
C LEU A 293 -39.52 -17.67 -8.30
#